data_AF-A0A1B6GM07-F1
#
_entry.id   AF-A0A1B6GM07-F1
#
_cell.length_a   1.000
_cell.length_b   1.000
_cell.length_c   1.000
_cell.angle_alpha   90.00
_cell.angle_beta   90.00
_cell.angle_gamma   90.00
#
_symmetry.space_group_name_H-M   'P 1'
#
loop_
_entity.id
_entity.type
_entity.pdbx_description
1 polymer ?
#
loop_
_entity_poly.entity_id
_entity_poly.type
_entity_poly.pdbx_seq_one_letter_code
_entity_poly.pdbx_strand_id
1 'polypeptide(L)'
;MGESRAAKRQRLNESTILRRRERRLWEDKRNRLMFDYTQFTYYGRSSAIVLYELAWRLSKDNIDVLWWGIVGVTAQLVLGQTTTERYQEEIENITLHIGRLCPSVADDDNASLHSASTAHATAQYTTATRISSEKDLALALYRH
;
A
#
# COMPACT_ATOMS: atom_id res chain seq x y z
N MET A 1 -20.28 -46.52 -45.22
CA MET A 1 -19.03 -47.05 -44.60
C MET A 1 -19.03 -46.70 -43.13
N GLY A 2 -19.46 -47.61 -42.26
CA GLY A 2 -19.51 -47.38 -40.80
C GLY A 2 -18.23 -47.84 -40.13
N GLU A 3 -17.66 -47.02 -39.24
CA GLU A 3 -16.47 -47.38 -38.47
C GLU A 3 -16.70 -48.65 -37.64
N SER A 4 -15.75 -49.57 -37.66
CA SER A 4 -15.78 -50.79 -36.85
C SER A 4 -15.87 -50.46 -35.36
N ARG A 5 -16.72 -51.19 -34.62
CA ARG A 5 -16.89 -51.06 -33.16
C ARG A 5 -15.56 -51.15 -32.38
N ALA A 6 -14.57 -51.86 -32.93
CA ALA A 6 -13.22 -51.95 -32.36
C ALA A 6 -12.46 -50.61 -32.43
N ALA A 7 -12.51 -49.93 -33.59
CA ALA A 7 -11.89 -48.61 -33.78
C ALA A 7 -12.51 -47.54 -32.89
N LYS A 8 -13.84 -47.60 -32.69
CA LYS A 8 -14.57 -46.69 -31.78
C LYS A 8 -14.16 -46.89 -30.31
N ARG A 9 -13.99 -48.14 -29.86
CA ARG A 9 -13.49 -48.45 -28.49
C ARG A 9 -12.05 -47.99 -28.27
N GLN A 10 -11.20 -48.14 -29.29
CA GLN A 10 -9.79 -47.72 -29.22
C GLN A 10 -9.66 -46.19 -29.10
N ARG A 11 -10.46 -45.42 -29.86
CA ARG A 11 -10.53 -43.94 -29.74
C ARG A 11 -11.09 -43.45 -28.40
N LEU A 12 -12.07 -44.15 -27.83
CA LEU A 12 -12.59 -43.84 -26.49
C LEU A 12 -11.54 -44.10 -25.39
N ASN A 13 -10.72 -45.15 -25.54
CA ASN A 13 -9.59 -45.41 -24.65
C ASN A 13 -8.49 -44.34 -24.80
N GLU A 14 -8.20 -43.91 -26.03
CA GLU A 14 -7.22 -42.86 -26.29
C GLU A 14 -7.65 -41.50 -25.71
N SER A 15 -8.92 -41.11 -25.92
CA SER A 15 -9.46 -39.86 -25.36
C SER A 15 -9.53 -39.86 -23.82
N THR A 16 -9.78 -41.01 -23.19
CA THR A 16 -9.74 -41.13 -21.72
C THR A 16 -8.32 -41.08 -21.17
N ILE A 17 -7.33 -41.64 -21.89
CA ILE A 17 -5.91 -41.51 -21.54
C ILE A 17 -5.44 -40.06 -21.66
N LEU A 18 -5.83 -39.36 -22.73
CA LEU A 18 -5.51 -37.94 -22.93
C LEU A 18 -6.10 -37.07 -21.81
N ARG A 19 -7.37 -37.27 -21.44
CA ARG A 19 -8.00 -36.58 -20.30
C ARG A 19 -7.32 -36.87 -18.96
N ARG A 20 -6.85 -38.10 -18.75
CA ARG A 20 -6.10 -38.46 -17.54
C ARG A 20 -4.72 -37.79 -17.51
N ARG A 21 -4.04 -37.70 -18.65
CA ARG A 21 -2.76 -36.99 -18.77
C ARG A 21 -2.94 -35.49 -18.53
N GLU A 22 -3.95 -34.87 -19.13
CA GLU A 22 -4.28 -33.46 -18.94
C GLU A 22 -4.60 -33.16 -17.47
N ARG A 23 -5.38 -34.02 -16.81
CA ARG A 23 -5.65 -33.91 -15.38
C ARG A 23 -4.39 -33.97 -14.54
N ARG A 24 -3.48 -34.93 -14.81
CA ARG A 24 -2.19 -35.03 -14.10
C ARG A 24 -1.36 -33.76 -14.28
N LEU A 25 -1.24 -33.26 -15.51
CA LEU A 25 -0.52 -32.02 -15.80
C LEU A 25 -1.14 -30.81 -15.08
N TRP A 26 -2.47 -30.76 -14.99
CA TRP A 26 -3.17 -29.72 -14.25
C TRP A 26 -2.91 -29.82 -12.74
N GLU A 27 -2.97 -31.02 -12.18
CA GLU A 27 -2.68 -31.29 -10.76
C GLU A 27 -1.23 -30.92 -10.42
N ASP A 28 -0.26 -31.31 -11.26
CA ASP A 28 1.15 -30.97 -11.08
C ASP A 28 1.38 -29.45 -11.13
N LYS A 29 0.76 -28.76 -12.11
CA LYS A 29 0.84 -27.29 -12.22
C LYS A 29 0.20 -26.60 -11.01
N ARG A 30 -0.95 -27.09 -10.54
CA ARG A 30 -1.64 -26.57 -9.36
C ARG A 30 -0.79 -26.75 -8.12
N ASN A 31 -0.21 -27.93 -7.92
CA ASN A 31 0.61 -28.24 -6.76
C ASN A 31 1.88 -27.39 -6.76
N ARG A 32 2.50 -27.17 -7.92
CA ARG A 32 3.63 -26.25 -8.06
C ARG A 32 3.25 -24.81 -7.70
N LEU A 33 2.14 -24.30 -8.24
CA LEU A 33 1.68 -22.94 -7.94
C LEU A 33 1.34 -22.76 -6.45
N MET A 34 0.67 -23.74 -5.85
CA MET A 34 0.35 -23.73 -4.43
C MET A 34 1.59 -23.80 -3.56
N PHE A 35 2.58 -24.62 -3.96
CA PHE A 35 3.87 -24.66 -3.28
C PHE A 35 4.54 -23.29 -3.34
N ASP A 36 4.67 -22.69 -4.53
CA ASP A 36 5.32 -21.38 -4.71
C ASP A 36 4.62 -20.26 -3.90
N TYR A 37 3.28 -20.29 -3.80
CA TYR A 37 2.51 -19.32 -2.99
C TYR A 37 2.67 -19.52 -1.48
N THR A 38 2.68 -20.78 -1.02
CA THR A 38 2.74 -21.11 0.42
C THR A 38 4.16 -21.12 0.98
N GLN A 39 5.17 -21.10 0.12
CA GLN A 39 6.56 -21.22 0.53
C GLN A 39 7.04 -20.01 1.35
N PHE A 40 6.58 -18.79 1.02
CA PHE A 40 7.06 -17.57 1.67
C PHE A 40 5.91 -16.63 2.01
N THR A 41 5.97 -16.01 3.20
CA THR A 41 5.08 -14.94 3.60
C THR A 41 5.88 -13.64 3.70
N TYR A 42 5.34 -12.56 3.15
CA TYR A 42 5.95 -11.24 3.21
C TYR A 42 4.87 -10.19 3.47
N TYR A 43 5.31 -9.05 4.01
CA TYR A 43 4.44 -7.88 4.16
C TYR A 43 4.63 -6.95 2.97
N GLY A 44 3.52 -6.35 2.56
CA GLY A 44 3.50 -5.32 1.53
C GLY A 44 3.53 -3.92 2.12
N ARG A 45 3.06 -2.97 1.32
CA ARG A 45 2.89 -1.57 1.69
C ARG A 45 1.99 -1.39 2.93
N SER A 46 2.25 -0.36 3.72
CA SER A 46 1.42 -0.03 4.89
C SER A 46 -0.02 0.26 4.48
N SER A 47 -0.97 -0.42 5.13
CA SER A 47 -2.40 -0.20 4.90
C SER A 47 -2.83 1.23 5.29
N ALA A 48 -2.16 1.83 6.28
CA ALA A 48 -2.44 3.18 6.73
C ALA A 48 -2.10 4.22 5.65
N ILE A 49 -0.99 4.05 4.91
CA ILE A 49 -0.68 4.92 3.76
C ILE A 49 -1.72 4.75 2.66
N VAL A 50 -2.10 3.52 2.32
CA VAL A 50 -3.08 3.27 1.26
C VAL A 50 -4.42 3.94 1.58
N LEU A 51 -4.83 3.91 2.86
CA LEU A 51 -6.01 4.63 3.35
C LEU A 51 -5.84 6.16 3.28
N TYR A 52 -4.67 6.67 3.61
CA TYR A 52 -4.37 8.09 3.46
C TYR A 52 -4.43 8.54 1.99
N GLU A 53 -3.85 7.77 1.05
CA GLU A 53 -3.93 8.06 -0.38
C GLU A 53 -5.38 8.06 -0.86
N LEU A 54 -6.20 7.12 -0.40
CA LEU A 54 -7.63 7.10 -0.68
C LEU A 54 -8.31 8.37 -0.15
N ALA A 55 -8.05 8.76 1.10
CA ALA A 55 -8.60 9.99 1.69
C ALA A 55 -8.17 11.24 0.90
N TRP A 56 -6.91 11.28 0.44
CA TRP A 56 -6.38 12.34 -0.40
C TRP A 56 -7.08 12.39 -1.76
N ARG A 57 -7.34 11.25 -2.41
CA ARG A 57 -8.11 11.19 -3.68
C ARG A 57 -9.56 11.67 -3.50
N LEU A 58 -10.10 11.57 -2.29
CA LEU A 58 -11.45 12.03 -1.93
C LEU A 58 -11.48 13.49 -1.44
N SER A 59 -10.34 14.21 -1.47
CA SER A 59 -10.19 15.57 -0.93
C SER A 59 -10.60 15.69 0.54
N LYS A 60 -10.33 14.63 1.33
CA LYS A 60 -10.55 14.56 2.78
C LYS A 60 -9.22 14.38 3.51
N ASP A 61 -8.19 15.07 3.04
CA ASP A 61 -6.87 15.08 3.64
C ASP A 61 -6.83 16.01 4.85
N ASN A 62 -6.52 15.44 6.01
CA ASN A 62 -6.33 16.15 7.28
C ASN A 62 -4.95 15.82 7.85
N ILE A 63 -4.39 16.73 8.65
CA ILE A 63 -3.08 16.54 9.30
C ILE A 63 -3.10 15.30 10.21
N ASP A 64 -4.21 15.04 10.89
CA ASP A 64 -4.39 13.86 11.75
C ASP A 64 -4.37 12.55 10.96
N VAL A 65 -4.99 12.53 9.78
CA VAL A 65 -5.04 11.33 8.92
C VAL A 65 -3.66 11.04 8.34
N LEU A 66 -2.89 12.08 8.00
CA LEU A 66 -1.48 11.95 7.62
C LEU A 66 -0.65 11.41 8.79
N TRP A 67 -0.86 11.89 10.01
CA TRP A 67 -0.18 11.39 11.20
C TRP A 67 -0.46 9.91 11.47
N TRP A 68 -1.72 9.48 11.36
CA TRP A 68 -2.07 8.06 11.47
C TRP A 68 -1.38 7.21 10.40
N GLY A 69 -1.26 7.74 9.18
CA GLY A 69 -0.45 7.16 8.11
C GLY A 69 1.01 6.96 8.53
N ILE A 70 1.66 8.02 9.04
CA ILE A 70 3.05 7.99 9.52
C ILE A 70 3.25 6.92 10.60
N VAL A 71 2.37 6.88 11.61
CA VAL A 71 2.42 5.90 12.70
C VAL A 71 2.29 4.47 12.17
N GLY A 72 1.40 4.22 11.20
CA GLY A 72 1.23 2.89 10.61
C GLY A 72 2.46 2.40 9.83
N VAL A 73 3.27 3.31 9.31
CA VAL A 73 4.47 2.99 8.51
C VAL A 73 5.66 2.75 9.41
N THR A 74 5.83 3.61 10.42
CA THR A 74 6.87 3.42 11.44
C THR A 74 6.62 2.14 12.23
N ALA A 75 5.36 1.78 12.50
CA ALA A 75 5.02 0.49 13.10
C ALA A 75 5.54 -0.70 12.27
N GLN A 76 5.36 -0.69 10.94
CA GLN A 76 5.88 -1.76 10.10
C GLN A 76 7.41 -1.87 10.13
N LEU A 77 8.11 -0.73 10.23
CA LEU A 77 9.57 -0.71 10.38
C LEU A 77 9.99 -1.28 11.75
N VAL A 78 9.35 -0.84 12.83
CA VAL A 78 9.66 -1.30 14.21
C VAL A 78 9.38 -2.79 14.38
N LEU A 79 8.31 -3.31 13.75
CA LEU A 79 7.99 -4.73 13.78
C LEU A 79 8.86 -5.57 12.83
N GLY A 80 9.77 -4.95 12.06
CA GLY A 80 10.64 -5.65 11.10
C GLY A 80 9.87 -6.29 9.93
N GLN A 81 8.66 -5.82 9.64
CA GLN A 81 7.81 -6.36 8.57
C GLN A 81 8.26 -5.89 7.17
N THR A 82 8.91 -4.73 7.11
CA THR A 82 9.32 -4.06 5.88
C THR A 82 10.81 -3.75 5.92
N THR A 83 11.45 -3.75 4.75
CA THR A 83 12.87 -3.39 4.59
C THR A 83 13.06 -1.88 4.72
N THR A 84 14.24 -1.46 5.18
CA THR A 84 14.60 -0.03 5.32
C THR A 84 14.48 0.73 3.99
N GLU A 85 14.79 0.08 2.88
CA GLU A 85 14.67 0.68 1.53
C GLU A 85 13.23 1.06 1.21
N ARG A 86 12.27 0.16 1.43
CA ARG A 86 10.84 0.44 1.21
C ARG A 86 10.32 1.51 2.17
N TYR A 87 10.81 1.51 3.41
CA TYR A 87 10.47 2.55 4.36
C TYR A 87 10.94 3.93 3.88
N GLN A 88 12.14 4.00 3.30
CA GLN A 88 12.71 5.25 2.75
C GLN A 88 11.87 5.80 1.58
N GLU A 89 11.42 4.93 0.67
CA GLU A 89 10.52 5.32 -0.44
C GLU A 89 9.21 5.94 0.08
N GLU A 90 8.63 5.39 1.15
CA GLU A 90 7.41 5.94 1.74
C GLU A 90 7.64 7.26 2.47
N ILE A 91 8.81 7.46 3.12
CA ILE A 91 9.16 8.75 3.74
C ILE A 91 9.20 9.85 2.69
N GLU A 92 9.75 9.58 1.50
CA GLU A 92 9.82 10.55 0.41
C GLU A 92 8.41 11.00 0.00
N ASN A 93 7.49 10.03 -0.18
CA ASN A 93 6.08 10.32 -0.48
C ASN A 93 5.41 11.13 0.64
N ILE A 94 5.60 10.74 1.89
CA ILE A 94 5.05 11.44 3.06
C ILE A 94 5.59 12.88 3.13
N THR A 95 6.87 13.10 2.84
CA THR A 95 7.50 14.43 2.87
C THR A 95 6.86 15.37 1.85
N LEU A 96 6.51 14.86 0.67
CA LEU A 96 5.76 15.63 -0.33
C LEU A 96 4.36 16.02 0.16
N HIS A 97 3.69 15.12 0.90
CA HIS A 97 2.40 15.43 1.51
C HIS A 97 2.51 16.45 2.65
N ILE A 98 3.55 16.36 3.48
CA ILE A 98 3.83 17.34 4.55
C ILE A 98 4.04 18.73 3.94
N GLY A 99 4.86 18.85 2.88
CA GLY A 99 5.12 20.13 2.23
C GLY A 99 3.87 20.80 1.63
N ARG A 100 2.84 20.02 1.31
CA ARG A 100 1.56 20.54 0.80
C ARG A 100 0.59 20.92 1.92
N LEU A 101 0.50 20.09 2.96
CA LEU A 101 -0.49 20.22 4.02
C LEU A 101 -0.03 21.15 5.16
N CYS A 102 1.28 21.33 5.31
CA CYS A 102 1.90 22.26 6.26
C CYS A 102 2.68 23.34 5.49
N PRO A 103 2.06 24.48 5.17
CA PRO A 103 2.79 25.64 4.67
C PRO A 103 3.88 26.05 5.66
N SER A 104 5.08 26.36 5.18
CA SER A 104 6.11 26.96 6.01
C SER A 104 5.65 28.36 6.39
N VAL A 105 5.33 28.59 7.67
CA VAL A 105 4.92 29.90 8.24
C VAL A 105 6.07 30.93 8.21
N ALA A 106 7.12 30.72 7.42
CA ALA A 106 8.25 31.64 7.31
C ALA A 106 7.88 32.97 6.59
N ASP A 107 6.72 33.05 5.92
CA ASP A 107 6.31 34.24 5.15
C ASP A 107 5.08 34.98 5.73
N ASP A 108 4.55 34.57 6.89
CA ASP A 108 3.27 35.09 7.42
C ASP A 108 3.38 36.30 8.38
N ASP A 109 4.58 36.86 8.59
CA ASP A 109 4.70 38.11 9.36
C ASP A 109 4.25 39.37 8.57
N ASN A 110 3.91 39.24 7.28
CA ASN A 110 3.45 40.36 6.43
C ASN A 110 2.02 40.20 5.83
N ALA A 111 1.34 39.07 6.05
CA ALA A 111 0.05 38.77 5.41
C ALA A 111 -1.19 39.05 6.28
N SER A 112 -1.02 39.46 7.54
CA SER A 112 -2.14 39.69 8.47
C SER A 112 -2.94 40.98 8.23
N LEU A 113 -2.54 41.81 7.24
CA LEU A 113 -3.22 43.09 6.98
C LEU A 113 -4.24 43.07 5.83
N HIS A 114 -4.30 42.07 4.94
CA HIS A 114 -5.04 42.19 3.66
C HIS A 114 -6.02 41.04 3.31
N SER A 115 -6.52 40.27 4.28
CA SER A 115 -7.43 39.14 4.02
C SER A 115 -8.78 39.27 4.75
N ALA A 116 -9.45 40.42 4.61
CA ALA A 116 -10.77 40.66 5.19
C ALA A 116 -11.95 40.50 4.19
N SER A 117 -11.72 40.14 2.92
CA SER A 117 -12.78 40.20 1.88
C SER A 117 -13.08 38.90 1.12
N THR A 118 -12.53 37.75 1.51
CA THR A 118 -12.89 36.46 0.87
C THR A 118 -12.93 35.28 1.87
N ALA A 119 -13.57 35.48 3.01
CA ALA A 119 -13.65 34.50 4.09
C ALA A 119 -14.78 33.47 3.92
N HIS A 120 -14.70 32.60 2.89
CA HIS A 120 -15.62 31.45 2.76
C HIS A 120 -14.97 30.12 2.29
N ALA A 121 -13.69 29.85 2.56
CA ALA A 121 -13.16 28.50 2.25
C ALA A 121 -12.02 27.96 3.12
N THR A 122 -11.34 28.75 3.95
CA THR A 122 -10.09 28.29 4.57
C THR A 122 -9.95 28.75 6.02
N ALA A 123 -11.04 28.72 6.78
CA ALA A 123 -11.05 28.93 8.22
C ALA A 123 -11.33 27.62 8.96
N GLN A 124 -10.62 26.55 8.60
CA GLN A 124 -10.63 25.33 9.39
C GLN A 124 -9.18 24.96 9.74
N TYR A 125 -8.93 24.83 11.05
CA TYR A 125 -7.74 24.24 11.69
C TYR A 125 -6.53 25.15 11.95
N THR A 126 -6.74 26.27 12.64
CA THR A 126 -5.68 26.91 13.45
C THR A 126 -5.61 26.30 14.85
N THR A 127 -5.27 25.01 14.92
CA THR A 127 -4.73 24.38 16.14
C THR A 127 -3.30 23.98 15.82
N ALA A 128 -2.33 24.39 16.64
CA ALA A 128 -0.90 24.36 16.36
C ALA A 128 -0.27 22.95 16.31
N THR A 129 -0.79 22.06 15.47
CA THR A 129 -0.23 20.74 15.17
C THR A 129 0.55 20.82 13.88
N ARG A 130 1.87 20.92 13.99
CA ARG A 130 2.80 20.93 12.87
C ARG A 130 3.55 19.60 12.81
N ILE A 131 3.64 19.01 11.63
CA ILE A 131 4.48 17.85 11.36
C ILE A 131 5.76 18.36 10.68
N SER A 132 6.92 18.03 11.25
CA SER A 132 8.24 18.31 10.67
C SER A 132 9.01 17.02 10.48
N SER A 133 9.72 16.90 9.35
CA SER A 133 10.63 15.78 9.08
C SER A 133 12.01 16.09 9.66
N GLU A 134 12.49 15.26 10.57
CA GLU A 134 13.79 15.39 11.23
C GLU A 134 14.52 14.04 11.18
N LYS A 135 15.85 14.07 11.06
CA LYS A 135 16.68 12.87 11.21
C LYS A 135 16.92 12.63 12.70
N ASP A 136 16.18 11.70 13.30
CA ASP A 136 16.28 11.38 14.72
C ASP A 136 17.04 10.07 14.99
N LEU A 137 17.49 9.91 16.23
CA LEU A 137 18.10 8.68 16.74
C LEU A 137 17.02 7.62 17.00
N ALA A 138 17.26 6.38 16.56
CA ALA A 138 16.38 5.23 16.80
C ALA A 138 16.54 4.67 18.23
N LEU A 139 16.40 5.52 19.24
CA LEU A 139 16.49 5.17 20.65
C LEU A 139 15.09 5.20 21.27
N ALA A 140 14.63 4.05 21.78
CA ALA A 140 13.32 3.95 22.40
C ALA A 140 13.22 4.88 23.62
N LEU A 141 12.14 5.67 23.67
CA LEU A 141 11.83 6.60 24.77
C LEU A 141 12.89 7.70 25.04
N TYR A 142 13.70 8.10 24.05
CA TYR A 142 14.74 9.13 24.26
C TYR A 142 14.23 10.50 24.76
N ARG A 143 13.00 10.88 24.41
CA ARG A 143 12.42 12.20 24.72
C ARG A 143 11.43 12.19 25.91
N HIS A 144 11.29 11.05 26.60
CA HIS A 144 10.37 10.87 27.73
C HIS A 144 11.14 10.83 29.05
#